data_AF-A0A5S9MNH9-F1
#
_entry.id   AF-A0A5S9MNH9-F1
#
_cell.length_a   1.000
_cell.length_b   1.000
_cell.length_c   1.000
_cell.angle_alpha   90.00
_cell.angle_beta   90.00
_cell.angle_gamma   90.00
#
_symmetry.space_group_name_H-M   'P 1'
#
loop_
_entity.id
_entity.type
_entity.pdbx_description
1 polymer ?
#
loop_
_entity_poly.entity_id
_entity_poly.type
_entity_poly.pdbx_seq_one_letter_code
_entity_poly.pdbx_strand_id
1 'polypeptide(L)' 'MIRTENLQLSYGKKKIMSDLQLDIKSGDWVAIIGENGSGKSTLLKHLVRLEPTKKKKATFS' A
#
# COMPACT_ATOMS: atom_id res chain seq x y z
N MET A 1 -4.56 -4.35 -12.95
CA MET A 1 -3.60 -5.10 -12.11
C MET A 1 -2.89 -4.10 -11.19
N ILE A 2 -2.61 -4.45 -9.94
CA ILE A 2 -1.90 -3.56 -8.99
C ILE A 2 -0.54 -4.19 -8.67
N ARG A 3 0.54 -3.47 -8.98
CA ARG A 3 1.90 -3.89 -8.62
C ARG A 3 2.64 -2.77 -7.91
N THR A 4 3.27 -3.11 -6.79
CA THR A 4 4.09 -2.19 -6.01
C THR A 4 5.46 -2.78 -5.78
N GLU A 5 6.50 -1.97 -5.95
CA GLU A 5 7.89 -2.36 -5.69
C GLU A 5 8.51 -1.33 -4.76
N ASN A 6 9.04 -1.77 -3.62
CA ASN A 6 9.64 -0.89 -2.61
C ASN A 6 8.69 0.21 -2.11
N LEU A 7 7.40 -0.12 -1.90
CA LEU A 7 6.44 0.87 -1.41
C LEU A 7 6.76 1.23 0.05
N GLN A 8 6.94 2.53 0.28
CA GLN A 8 7.14 3.10 1.60
C GLN A 8 5.92 3.90 2.01
N LEU A 9 5.45 3.65 3.23
CA LEU A 9 4.26 4.28 3.76
C LEU A 9 4.57 4.91 5.11
N SER A 10 4.24 6.18 5.26
CA SER A 10 4.35 6.92 6.51
C SER A 10 3.06 7.65 6.78
N TYR A 11 2.66 7.71 8.05
CA TYR A 11 1.54 8.52 8.51
C TYR A 11 2.04 9.54 9.52
N GLY A 12 2.02 10.82 9.14
CA GLY A 12 2.72 11.87 9.88
C GLY A 12 4.22 11.56 9.98
N LYS A 13 4.75 11.49 11.21
CA LYS A 13 6.15 11.13 11.51
C LYS A 13 6.39 9.63 11.66
N LYS A 14 5.32 8.82 11.73
CA LYS A 14 5.43 7.37 11.96
C LYS A 14 5.62 6.64 10.63
N LYS A 15 6.71 5.89 10.50
CA LYS A 15 6.90 4.94 9.41
C LYS A 15 6.00 3.73 9.67
N ILE A 16 5.11 3.43 8.73
CA ILE A 16 4.17 2.30 8.81
C ILE A 16 4.78 1.09 8.07
N MET A 17 5.34 1.31 6.88
CA MET A 17 5.91 0.26 6.04
C MET A 17 7.17 0.79 5.34
N SER A 18 8.18 -0.06 5.20
CA SER A 18 9.49 0.31 4.66
C SER A 18 9.82 -0.28 3.30
N ASP A 19 9.20 -1.39 2.94
CA ASP A 19 9.44 -2.10 1.69
C ASP A 19 8.29 -3.08 1.44
N LEU A 20 7.14 -2.55 1.00
CA LEU A 20 6.01 -3.40 0.63
C LEU A 20 6.06 -3.72 -0.86
N GLN A 21 6.10 -5.02 -1.15
CA GLN A 21 6.01 -5.57 -2.50
C GLN A 21 4.69 -6.31 -2.63
N LEU A 22 3.88 -5.93 -3.62
CA LEU A 22 2.59 -6.53 -3.90
C LEU A 22 2.46 -6.74 -5.40
N ASP A 23 1.85 -7.86 -5.78
CA ASP A 23 1.42 -8.15 -7.13
C ASP A 23 0.01 -8.75 -7.06
N ILE A 24 -0.99 -7.95 -7.41
CA ILE A 24 -2.42 -8.29 -7.33
C ILE A 24 -2.97 -8.26 -8.75
N LYS A 25 -3.47 -9.42 -9.18
CA LYS A 25 -4.02 -9.63 -10.52
C LYS A 25 -5.49 -9.25 -10.56
N SER A 26 -6.01 -9.08 -11.78
CA SER A 26 -7.45 -8.87 -11.96
C SER A 26 -8.20 -10.15 -11.58
N GLY A 27 -9.26 -10.02 -10.78
CA GLY A 27 -10.03 -11.14 -10.25
C GLY A 27 -9.57 -11.64 -8.87
N ASP A 28 -8.43 -11.18 -8.36
CA ASP A 28 -7.96 -11.57 -7.03
C ASP A 28 -8.85 -10.99 -5.93
N TRP A 29 -9.18 -11.83 -4.95
CA TRP A 29 -9.77 -11.42 -3.68
C TRP A 29 -8.69 -11.38 -2.60
N VAL A 30 -8.40 -10.18 -2.09
CA VAL A 30 -7.31 -9.96 -1.14
C VAL A 30 -7.87 -9.40 0.17
N ALA A 31 -7.48 -9.98 1.29
CA ALA A 31 -7.76 -9.47 2.64
C ALA A 31 -6.48 -8.94 3.29
N ILE A 32 -6.58 -7.78 3.96
CA ILE A 32 -5.48 -7.20 4.73
C ILE A 32 -5.77 -7.38 6.22
N ILE A 33 -4.93 -8.16 6.89
CA ILE A 33 -5.05 -8.50 8.31
C ILE A 33 -3.89 -7.92 9.13
N GLY A 34 -4.10 -7.79 10.44
CA GLY A 34 -3.10 -7.29 11.38
C GLY A 34 -3.73 -6.52 12.54
N GLU A 35 -2.93 -6.17 13.54
CA GLU A 35 -3.39 -5.50 14.76
C GLU A 35 -3.97 -4.09 14.52
N ASN A 36 -4.76 -3.60 15.48
CA ASN A 36 -5.25 -2.23 15.43
C ASN A 36 -4.07 -1.24 15.46
N GLY A 37 -4.08 -0.27 14.54
CA GLY A 37 -2.98 0.69 14.38
C GLY A 37 -1.80 0.20 13.55
N SER A 38 -1.84 -1.00 12.97
CA SER A 38 -0.81 -1.50 12.03
C SER A 38 -0.75 -0.77 10.69
N GLY A 39 -1.75 0.09 10.41
CA GLY A 39 -1.78 0.94 9.22
C GLY A 39 -2.49 0.36 8.00
N LYS A 40 -3.34 -0.66 8.18
CA LYS A 40 -4.17 -1.27 7.13
C LYS A 40 -4.99 -0.25 6.33
N SER A 41 -5.72 0.64 7.01
CA SER A 41 -6.53 1.67 6.35
C SER A 41 -5.66 2.68 5.60
N THR A 42 -4.48 3.00 6.14
CA THR A 42 -3.52 3.88 5.46
C THR A 42 -3.00 3.21 4.19
N LEU A 43 -2.66 1.91 4.23
CA LEU A 43 -2.24 1.14 3.06
C LEU A 43 -3.34 1.13 2.00
N LEU A 44 -4.58 0.81 2.38
CA LEU A 44 -5.72 0.79 1.45
C LEU A 44 -5.90 2.12 0.74
N LYS A 45 -5.89 3.24 1.47
CA LYS A 45 -6.02 4.58 0.88
C LYS A 45 -4.99 4.86 -0.21
N HIS A 46 -3.75 4.44 -0.01
CA HIS A 46 -2.69 4.66 -1.00
C HIS A 46 -2.78 3.66 -2.16
N LEU A 47 -3.19 2.42 -1.90
CA LEU A 47 -3.34 1.38 -2.93
C LEU A 47 -4.49 1.71 -3.90
N VAL A 48 -5.59 2.25 -3.38
CA VAL A 48 -6.74 2.73 -4.19
C VAL A 48 -6.59 4.18 -4.67
N ARG A 49 -5.39 4.75 -4.53
CA ARG A 49 -5.02 6.08 -5.07
C ARG A 49 -5.82 7.25 -4.49
N LEU A 50 -6.34 7.12 -3.27
CA LEU A 50 -7.00 8.22 -2.53
C LEU A 50 -6.00 9.24 -1.96
N GLU A 51 -4.73 8.88 -1.83
CA GLU A 51 -3.66 9.75 -1.31
C GLU A 51 -2.38 9.60 -2.17
N PRO A 52 -1.68 10.69 -2.51
CA PRO A 52 -0.44 10.64 -3.29
C PRO A 52 0.70 9.98 -2.49
N THR A 53 1.32 8.95 -3.06
CA THR A 53 2.49 8.27 -2.47
C THR A 53 3.75 9.10 -2.68
N LYS A 54 4.53 9.35 -1.61
CA LYS A 54 5.64 10.32 -1.68
C LYS A 54 6.93 9.82 -2.35
N LYS A 55 7.15 8.52 -2.54
CA LYS A 55 8.33 8.02 -3.30
C LYS A 55 8.07 6.63 -3.91
N LYS A 56 8.43 6.50 -5.19
CA LYS A 56 8.54 5.30 -6.06
C LYS A 56 7.26 4.76 -6.73
N LYS A 57 7.50 4.15 -7.91
CA LYS A 57 6.54 3.70 -8.94
C LYS A 57 5.49 2.74 -8.36
N ALA A 58 4.25 3.23 -8.21
CA ALA A 58 3.09 2.36 -8.26
C ALA A 58 2.63 2.33 -9.72
N THR A 59 2.80 1.18 -10.38
CA THR A 59 2.41 1.01 -11.78
C THR A 59 1.02 0.41 -11.81
N PHE A 60 0.10 1.14 -12.42
CA PHE A 60 -1.28 0.72 -12.63
C PHE A 60 -1.46 0.51 -14.12
N SER A 61 -1.80 -0.71 -14.51
CA SER A 61 -2.09 -1.13 -15.88
C SER A 61 -3.31 -2.04 -15.90
#